data_AF-A0A957QR23-F1
#
_entry.id   AF-A0A957QR23-F1
#
_cell.length_a   1.000
_cell.length_b   1.000
_cell.length_c   1.000
_cell.angle_alpha   90.00
_cell.angle_beta   90.00
_cell.angle_gamma   90.00
#
_symmetry.space_group_name_H-M   'P 1'
#
loop_
_entity.id
_entity.type
_entity.pdbx_description
1 polymer ?
#
loop_
_entity_poly.entity_id
_entity_poly.type
_entity_poly.pdbx_seq_one_letter_code
_entity_poly.pdbx_strand_id
1 'polypeptide(L)'
;MKPKQTRFTLTDVAGNSVIFIKYGGEDETAAEAYKQDGQTALQKSLNTAMRLRDFSNDDAAAAKVLDRALARKQEGTQPDLARVLAARIELAVILAEHDLARTLWVQFNNLELSENDRQLLGDEIAMLEALEASFQ
;
A
#
# COMPACT_ATOMS: atom_id res chain seq x y z
N MET A 1 10.28 9.77 20.97
CA MET A 1 9.06 10.60 20.81
C MET A 1 8.16 10.34 22.01
N LYS A 2 7.30 11.30 22.40
CA LYS A 2 6.20 10.94 23.32
C LYS A 2 5.20 10.09 22.51
N PRO A 3 4.62 9.03 23.10
CA PRO A 3 3.59 8.24 22.41
C PRO A 3 2.42 9.14 21.97
N LYS A 4 1.76 8.80 20.85
CA LYS A 4 0.65 9.57 20.23
C LYS A 4 1.00 10.98 19.75
N GLN A 5 2.25 11.21 19.38
CA GLN A 5 2.73 12.51 18.91
C GLN A 5 3.69 12.37 17.74
N THR A 6 3.27 12.82 16.56
CA THR A 6 4.15 13.03 15.41
C THR A 6 4.63 14.48 15.41
N ARG A 7 5.93 14.70 15.19
CA ARG A 7 6.49 16.05 15.09
C ARG A 7 7.65 16.12 14.13
N PHE A 8 7.80 17.26 13.49
CA PHE A 8 9.01 17.64 12.78
C PHE A 8 9.35 19.10 13.11
N THR A 9 10.61 19.45 12.95
CA THR A 9 11.12 20.79 13.20
C THR A 9 11.65 21.36 11.89
N LEU A 10 11.19 22.56 11.53
CA LEU A 10 11.77 23.34 10.45
C LEU A 10 12.67 24.39 11.08
N THR A 11 13.96 24.35 10.76
CA THR A 11 14.96 25.33 11.23
C THR A 11 15.42 26.18 10.06
N ASP A 12 15.36 27.51 10.20
CA ASP A 12 15.88 28.44 9.19
C ASP A 12 17.41 28.63 9.32
N VAL A 13 18.00 29.30 8.33
CA VAL A 13 19.45 29.57 8.29
C VAL A 13 19.94 30.51 9.40
N ALA A 14 19.04 31.28 10.01
CA ALA A 14 19.34 32.14 11.15
C ALA A 14 19.23 31.38 12.49
N GLY A 15 18.81 30.10 12.45
CA GLY A 15 18.65 29.24 13.62
C GLY A 15 17.26 29.33 14.28
N ASN A 16 16.31 30.08 13.73
CA ASN A 16 14.94 30.06 14.22
C ASN A 16 14.31 28.70 13.91
N SER A 17 13.52 28.18 14.85
CA SER A 17 12.91 26.87 14.70
C SER A 17 11.40 26.92 14.93
N VAL A 18 10.65 26.40 13.98
CA VAL A 18 9.21 26.16 14.09
C VAL A 18 8.99 24.65 14.23
N ILE A 19 8.33 24.24 15.31
CA ILE A 19 8.04 22.82 15.56
C ILE A 19 6.57 22.57 15.23
N PHE A 20 6.34 21.67 14.29
CA PHE A 20 5.01 21.19 13.95
C PHE A 20 4.73 19.95 14.79
N ILE A 21 3.59 19.95 15.49
CA ILE A 21 3.17 18.85 16.34
C ILE A 21 1.75 18.44 15.91
N LYS A 22 1.61 17.21 15.41
CA LYS A 22 0.30 16.55 15.28
C LYS A 22 0.08 15.75 16.56
N TYR A 23 -0.99 16.09 17.28
CA TYR A 23 -1.46 15.31 18.41
C TYR A 23 -2.47 14.29 17.91
N GLY A 24 -2.29 13.03 18.26
CA GLY A 24 -3.18 11.95 17.82
C GLY A 24 -2.42 10.66 17.57
N GLY A 25 -3.12 9.55 17.78
CA GLY A 25 -2.58 8.21 17.53
C GLY A 25 -2.76 7.75 16.09
N GLU A 26 -3.34 8.53 15.18
CA GLU A 26 -3.64 8.07 13.80
C GLU A 26 -2.41 7.56 13.07
N ASP A 27 -1.32 8.32 13.12
CA ASP A 27 -0.05 7.94 12.48
C ASP A 27 0.57 6.73 13.20
N GLU A 28 0.39 6.61 14.52
CA GLU A 28 0.80 5.45 15.32
C GLU A 28 -0.06 4.22 14.98
N THR A 29 -1.38 4.38 14.78
CA THR A 29 -2.28 3.29 14.38
C THR A 29 -2.04 2.83 12.95
N ALA A 30 -1.67 3.74 12.04
CA ALA A 30 -1.25 3.39 10.68
C ALA A 30 0.10 2.67 10.72
N ALA A 31 1.06 3.18 11.50
CA ALA A 31 2.35 2.52 11.71
C ALA A 31 2.19 1.15 12.39
N GLU A 32 1.25 1.00 13.32
CA GLU A 32 0.98 -0.27 14.04
C GLU A 32 -0.10 -1.12 13.39
N ALA A 33 -0.60 -0.74 12.22
CA ALA A 33 -1.62 -1.52 11.51
C ALA A 33 -1.17 -2.98 11.34
N TYR A 34 0.12 -3.22 11.09
CA TYR A 34 0.68 -4.59 10.99
C TYR A 34 0.61 -5.43 12.29
N LYS A 35 0.36 -4.82 13.44
CA LYS A 35 0.23 -5.48 14.75
C LYS A 35 -1.21 -5.81 15.14
N GLN A 36 -2.19 -5.44 14.31
CA GLN A 36 -3.59 -5.73 14.63
C GLN A 36 -3.84 -7.25 14.63
N ASP A 37 -4.41 -7.75 15.72
CA ASP A 37 -4.86 -9.12 15.83
C ASP A 37 -6.02 -9.39 14.85
N GLY A 38 -6.05 -10.59 14.24
CA GLY A 38 -7.10 -11.00 13.30
C GLY A 38 -6.83 -10.69 11.83
N GLN A 39 -5.66 -10.18 11.46
CA GLN A 39 -5.31 -9.96 10.06
C GLN A 39 -5.18 -11.25 9.25
N THR A 40 -5.75 -11.22 8.04
CA THR A 40 -5.56 -12.26 7.05
C THR A 40 -4.10 -12.30 6.57
N ALA A 41 -3.68 -13.42 6.01
CA ALA A 41 -2.30 -13.58 5.56
C ALA A 41 -1.97 -12.61 4.40
N LEU A 42 -2.96 -12.30 3.54
CA LEU A 42 -2.84 -11.25 2.52
C LEU A 42 -2.63 -9.86 3.13
N GLN A 43 -3.41 -9.48 4.14
CA GLN A 43 -3.27 -8.18 4.82
C GLN A 43 -1.89 -8.02 5.46
N LYS A 44 -1.35 -9.07 6.09
CA LYS A 44 0.01 -9.06 6.66
C LYS A 44 1.08 -8.85 5.59
N SER A 45 0.90 -9.49 4.44
CA SER A 45 1.82 -9.34 3.30
C SER A 45 1.77 -7.94 2.72
N LEU A 46 0.57 -7.36 2.58
CA LEU A 46 0.39 -5.97 2.12
C LEU A 46 1.06 -4.97 3.07
N ASN A 47 0.81 -5.09 4.38
CA ASN A 47 1.43 -4.23 5.39
C ASN A 47 2.97 -4.33 5.38
N THR A 48 3.49 -5.54 5.14
CA THR A 48 4.94 -5.75 5.03
C THR A 48 5.51 -5.06 3.79
N ALA A 49 4.83 -5.12 2.66
CA ALA A 49 5.23 -4.45 1.42
C ALA A 49 5.18 -2.92 1.57
N MET A 50 4.11 -2.37 2.17
CA MET A 50 4.01 -0.93 2.47
C MET A 50 5.16 -0.46 3.35
N ARG A 51 5.51 -1.22 4.40
CA ARG A 51 6.65 -0.88 5.26
C ARG A 51 7.98 -0.87 4.51
N LEU A 52 8.21 -1.84 3.62
CA LEU A 52 9.43 -1.88 2.80
C LEU A 52 9.52 -0.66 1.88
N ARG A 53 8.40 -0.21 1.33
CA ARG A 53 8.33 1.01 0.51
C ARG A 53 8.55 2.26 1.35
N ASP A 54 7.73 2.48 2.36
CA ASP A 54 7.71 3.75 3.09
C ASP A 54 8.94 3.93 4.00
N PHE A 55 9.47 2.84 4.57
CA PHE A 55 10.60 2.90 5.50
C PHE A 55 11.94 2.61 4.83
N SER A 56 11.98 1.70 3.85
CA SER A 56 13.24 1.26 3.22
C SER A 56 13.42 1.75 1.80
N ASN A 57 12.40 2.39 1.18
CA ASN A 57 12.38 2.75 -0.25
C ASN A 57 12.80 1.57 -1.15
N ASP A 58 12.44 0.34 -0.74
CA ASP A 58 12.82 -0.89 -1.45
C ASP A 58 11.61 -1.48 -2.17
N ASP A 59 11.30 -0.88 -3.33
CA ASP A 59 10.18 -1.29 -4.19
C ASP A 59 10.35 -2.73 -4.71
N ALA A 60 11.60 -3.15 -4.97
CA ALA A 60 11.90 -4.50 -5.44
C ALA A 60 11.63 -5.57 -4.36
N ALA A 61 11.99 -5.29 -3.11
CA ALA A 61 11.65 -6.17 -2.00
C ALA A 61 10.15 -6.17 -1.71
N ALA A 62 9.49 -5.01 -1.78
CA ALA A 62 8.03 -4.91 -1.63
C ALA A 62 7.30 -5.76 -2.68
N ALA A 63 7.71 -5.66 -3.95
CA ALA A 63 7.16 -6.46 -5.05
C ALA A 63 7.30 -7.96 -4.79
N LYS A 64 8.49 -8.41 -4.36
CA LYS A 64 8.75 -9.83 -4.02
C LYS A 64 7.88 -10.36 -2.88
N VAL A 65 7.55 -9.52 -1.90
CA VAL A 65 6.64 -9.91 -0.82
C VAL A 65 5.23 -10.15 -1.36
N LEU A 66 4.73 -9.26 -2.22
CA LEU A 66 3.41 -9.40 -2.84
C LEU A 66 3.36 -10.59 -3.81
N ASP A 67 4.40 -10.83 -4.60
CA ASP A 67 4.47 -11.98 -5.51
C ASP A 67 4.36 -13.30 -4.74
N ARG A 68 5.03 -13.40 -3.59
CA ARG A 68 4.91 -14.57 -2.70
C ARG A 68 3.52 -14.71 -2.08
N ALA A 69 2.83 -13.60 -1.84
CA ALA A 69 1.46 -13.61 -1.34
C ALA A 69 0.48 -14.14 -2.39
N LEU A 70 0.60 -13.64 -3.63
CA LEU A 70 -0.22 -14.07 -4.77
C LEU A 70 0.04 -15.54 -5.14
N ALA A 71 1.30 -15.96 -5.19
CA ALA A 71 1.66 -17.34 -5.56
C ALA A 71 1.14 -18.40 -4.60
N ARG A 72 1.03 -18.07 -3.31
CA ARG A 72 0.58 -19.02 -2.28
C ARG A 72 -0.94 -19.10 -2.15
N LYS A 73 -1.72 -18.32 -2.91
CA LYS A 73 -3.17 -18.17 -2.75
C LYS A 73 -3.55 -18.07 -1.26
N GLN A 74 -2.87 -17.17 -0.56
CA GLN A 74 -2.99 -17.07 0.89
C GLN A 74 -4.44 -16.78 1.31
N GLU A 75 -4.80 -17.23 2.51
CA GLU A 75 -6.12 -16.94 3.09
C GLU A 75 -6.36 -15.42 3.16
N GLY A 76 -7.50 -15.00 2.64
CA GLY A 76 -7.98 -13.63 2.65
C GLY A 76 -9.27 -13.47 1.85
N THR A 77 -9.88 -12.29 1.95
CA THR A 77 -11.13 -11.98 1.25
C THR A 77 -10.85 -11.48 -0.18
N GLN A 78 -11.86 -11.47 -1.06
CA GLN A 78 -11.72 -10.89 -2.41
C GLN A 78 -11.25 -9.41 -2.38
N PRO A 79 -11.73 -8.55 -1.46
CA PRO A 79 -11.19 -7.20 -1.27
C PRO A 79 -9.71 -7.17 -0.88
N ASP A 80 -9.24 -8.09 -0.03
CA ASP A 80 -7.82 -8.16 0.34
C ASP A 80 -6.97 -8.53 -0.88
N LEU A 81 -7.43 -9.46 -1.71
CA LEU A 81 -6.75 -9.84 -2.95
C LEU A 81 -6.71 -8.68 -3.95
N ALA A 82 -7.81 -7.92 -4.08
CA ALA A 82 -7.88 -6.73 -4.92
C ALA A 82 -6.83 -5.70 -4.49
N ARG A 83 -6.70 -5.42 -3.18
CA ARG A 83 -5.67 -4.49 -2.66
C ARG A 83 -4.25 -4.96 -2.92
N VAL A 84 -3.98 -6.26 -2.76
CA VAL A 84 -2.66 -6.83 -3.05
C VAL A 84 -2.31 -6.72 -4.53
N LEU A 85 -3.27 -7.01 -5.43
CA LEU A 85 -3.09 -6.84 -6.87
C LEU A 85 -2.87 -5.36 -7.23
N ALA A 86 -3.66 -4.46 -6.66
CA ALA A 86 -3.53 -3.01 -6.87
C ALA A 86 -2.11 -2.53 -6.51
N ALA A 87 -1.64 -2.84 -5.31
CA ALA A 87 -0.30 -2.47 -4.86
C ALA A 87 0.81 -3.08 -5.74
N ARG A 88 0.62 -4.31 -6.24
CA ARG A 88 1.62 -4.96 -7.10
C ARG A 88 1.64 -4.37 -8.52
N ILE A 89 0.49 -3.95 -9.06
CA ILE A 89 0.41 -3.24 -10.36
C ILE A 89 1.14 -1.91 -10.27
N GLU A 90 0.90 -1.13 -9.21
CA GLU A 90 1.61 0.13 -8.96
C GLU A 90 3.13 -0.09 -8.95
N LEU A 91 3.61 -1.08 -8.19
CA LEU A 91 5.03 -1.43 -8.14
C LEU A 91 5.57 -1.92 -9.49
N ALA A 92 4.77 -2.67 -10.26
CA ALA A 92 5.18 -3.12 -11.60
C ALA A 92 5.43 -1.92 -12.53
N VAL A 93 4.57 -0.90 -12.48
CA VAL A 93 4.75 0.35 -13.25
C VAL A 93 6.01 1.08 -12.80
N ILE A 94 6.22 1.24 -11.49
CA ILE A 94 7.42 1.90 -10.92
C ILE A 94 8.71 1.18 -11.35
N LEU A 95 8.69 -0.16 -11.39
CA LEU A 95 9.81 -1.00 -11.79
C LEU A 95 9.93 -1.19 -13.31
N ALA A 96 9.10 -0.51 -14.11
CA ALA A 96 9.02 -0.63 -15.58
C ALA A 96 8.71 -2.05 -16.10
N GLU A 97 8.02 -2.86 -15.30
CA GLU A 97 7.55 -4.21 -15.61
C GLU A 97 6.17 -4.18 -16.29
N HIS A 98 6.02 -3.42 -17.40
CA HIS A 98 4.71 -3.12 -18.02
C HIS A 98 3.91 -4.36 -18.45
N ASP A 99 4.57 -5.41 -18.98
CA ASP A 99 3.88 -6.65 -19.36
C ASP A 99 3.28 -7.39 -18.14
N LEU A 100 3.99 -7.32 -17.01
CA LEU A 100 3.50 -7.88 -15.75
C LEU A 100 2.35 -7.02 -15.21
N ALA A 101 2.46 -5.69 -15.26
CA ALA A 101 1.38 -4.78 -14.88
C ALA A 101 0.08 -5.09 -15.65
N ARG A 102 0.17 -5.29 -16.98
CA ARG A 102 -0.97 -5.67 -17.82
C ARG A 102 -1.56 -7.03 -17.43
N THR A 103 -0.72 -8.01 -17.15
CA THR A 103 -1.16 -9.35 -16.74
C THR A 103 -1.89 -9.32 -15.39
N LEU A 104 -1.39 -8.53 -14.44
CA LEU A 104 -2.01 -8.34 -13.13
C LEU A 104 -3.30 -7.53 -13.21
N TRP A 105 -3.36 -6.53 -14.09
CA TRP A 105 -4.57 -5.74 -14.36
C TRP A 105 -5.72 -6.60 -14.86
N VAL A 106 -5.45 -7.52 -15.80
CA VAL A 106 -6.46 -8.50 -16.25
C VAL A 106 -6.94 -9.39 -15.09
N GLN A 107 -6.04 -9.82 -14.20
CA GLN A 107 -6.43 -10.58 -13.01
C GLN A 107 -7.31 -9.77 -12.06
N PHE A 108 -6.98 -8.49 -11.85
CA PHE A 108 -7.76 -7.57 -11.03
C PHE A 108 -9.17 -7.37 -11.58
N ASN A 109 -9.30 -7.13 -12.89
CA ASN A 109 -10.61 -6.94 -13.54
C ASN A 109 -11.48 -8.20 -13.56
N ASN A 110 -10.87 -9.38 -13.49
CA ASN A 110 -11.60 -10.65 -13.38
C ASN A 110 -12.06 -10.98 -11.95
N LEU A 111 -11.72 -10.16 -10.94
CA LEU A 111 -12.23 -10.37 -9.59
C LEU A 111 -13.72 -10.02 -9.50
N GLU A 112 -14.50 -10.95 -8.96
CA GLU A 112 -15.91 -10.74 -8.63
C GLU A 112 -16.03 -9.91 -7.35
N LEU A 113 -15.87 -8.59 -7.46
CA LEU A 113 -16.10 -7.67 -6.33
C LEU A 113 -17.58 -7.28 -6.24
N SER A 114 -18.15 -7.33 -5.03
CA SER A 114 -19.49 -6.82 -4.79
C SER A 114 -19.53 -5.29 -4.97
N GLU A 115 -20.72 -4.73 -5.18
CA GLU A 115 -20.89 -3.27 -5.32
C GLU A 115 -20.38 -2.50 -4.09
N ASN A 116 -20.60 -3.06 -2.90
CA ASN A 116 -20.10 -2.48 -1.65
C ASN A 116 -18.57 -2.49 -1.59
N ASP A 117 -17.93 -3.56 -2.07
CA ASP A 117 -16.46 -3.67 -2.09
C ASP A 117 -15.85 -2.72 -3.13
N ARG A 118 -16.52 -2.55 -4.28
CA ARG A 118 -16.12 -1.57 -5.30
C ARG A 118 -16.19 -0.14 -4.77
N GLN A 119 -17.22 0.20 -3.99
CA GLN A 119 -17.30 1.51 -3.35
C GLN A 119 -16.20 1.70 -2.30
N LEU A 120 -15.91 0.68 -1.50
CA LEU A 120 -14.85 0.75 -0.48
C LEU A 120 -13.46 0.93 -1.10
N LEU A 121 -13.23 0.36 -2.28
CA LEU A 121 -11.97 0.41 -3.03
C LEU A 121 -11.96 1.49 -4.13
N GLY A 122 -12.93 2.41 -4.12
CA GLY A 122 -13.16 3.33 -5.23
C GLY A 122 -11.96 4.22 -5.53
N ASP A 123 -11.28 4.71 -4.48
CA ASP A 123 -10.09 5.54 -4.62
C ASP A 123 -8.91 4.74 -5.22
N GLU A 124 -8.69 3.50 -4.75
CA GLU A 124 -7.66 2.62 -5.30
C GLU A 124 -7.95 2.24 -6.76
N ILE A 125 -9.21 1.94 -7.10
CA ILE A 125 -9.62 1.61 -8.47
C ILE A 125 -9.37 2.80 -9.40
N ALA A 126 -9.81 4.01 -9.01
CA ALA A 126 -9.60 5.21 -9.80
C ALA A 126 -8.11 5.50 -10.03
N MET A 127 -7.27 5.26 -9.02
CA MET A 127 -5.81 5.38 -9.16
C MET A 127 -5.25 4.38 -10.18
N LEU A 128 -5.70 3.13 -10.15
CA LEU A 128 -5.25 2.12 -11.11
C LEU A 128 -5.72 2.39 -12.54
N GLU A 129 -6.95 2.88 -12.73
CA GLU A 129 -7.45 3.28 -14.05
C GLU A 129 -6.60 4.42 -14.63
N ALA A 130 -6.16 5.37 -13.80
CA ALA A 130 -5.22 6.40 -14.22
C ALA A 130 -3.84 5.83 -14.57
N LEU A 131 -3.37 4.81 -13.83
CA LEU A 131 -2.11 4.11 -14.11
C LEU A 131 -2.19 3.27 -15.39
N GLU A 132 -3.35 2.71 -15.76
CA GLU A 132 -3.52 1.90 -16.97
C GLU A 132 -3.02 2.63 -18.23
N ALA A 133 -3.27 3.94 -18.32
CA ALA A 133 -2.80 4.77 -19.42
C ALA A 133 -1.26 4.80 -19.56
N SER A 134 -0.51 4.46 -18.51
CA SER A 134 0.96 4.45 -18.50
C SER A 134 1.58 3.13 -18.96
N PHE A 135 0.79 2.05 -19.06
CA PHE A 135 1.26 0.72 -19.44
C PHE A 135 0.40 0.04 -20.53
N GLN A 136 -0.45 0.80 -21.21
CA GLN A 136 -1.14 0.37 -22.43
C GLN A 136 -0.18 0.22 -23.60
#